data_AF-A0A662U349-F1
#
_entry.id   AF-A0A662U349-F1
#
_cell.length_a   1.000
_cell.length_b   1.000
_cell.length_c   1.000
_cell.angle_alpha   90.00
_cell.angle_beta   90.00
_cell.angle_gamma   90.00
#
_symmetry.space_group_name_H-M   'P 1'
#
loop_
_entity.id
_entity.type
_entity.pdbx_description
1 polymer ?
#
loop_
_entity_poly.entity_id
_entity_poly.type
_entity_poly.pdbx_seq_one_letter_code
_entity_poly.pdbx_strand_id
1 'polypeptide(L)'
;MYLYLVSIAGEIPLKSHITRSRFVRRLIRNIEDALLRKNVKEFKIWIDGARIFIKADCAVDNVLTRIFGVHSVAKVVELEFDSLSDLADKVCKITMGYVKNKKFAIRVHRVGNHNFTSLDVAKIVGAKLKPYS
;
A
#
# COMPACT_ATOMS: atom_id res chain seq x y z
N MET A 1 9.04 6.47 10.25
CA MET A 1 7.79 5.70 10.34
C MET A 1 7.53 5.02 9.00
N TYR A 2 7.35 3.71 9.01
CA TYR A 2 7.05 2.87 7.85
C TYR A 2 5.54 2.80 7.67
N LEU A 3 5.05 2.86 6.43
CA LEU A 3 3.64 2.68 6.11
C LEU A 3 3.46 1.42 5.27
N TYR A 4 2.49 0.61 5.66
CA TYR A 4 2.15 -0.63 5.02
C TYR A 4 0.67 -0.66 4.65
N LEU A 5 0.39 -1.19 3.46
CA LEU A 5 -0.93 -1.50 2.95
C LEU A 5 -1.11 -3.01 2.97
N VAL A 6 -2.05 -3.48 3.76
CA VAL A 6 -2.41 -4.89 3.89
C VAL A 6 -3.72 -5.13 3.15
N SER A 7 -3.67 -6.02 2.16
CA SER A 7 -4.84 -6.48 1.43
C SER A 7 -5.38 -7.77 2.04
N ILE A 8 -6.70 -7.85 2.14
CA ILE A 8 -7.41 -9.04 2.60
C ILE A 8 -7.71 -9.94 1.39
N ALA A 9 -7.85 -11.25 1.60
CA ALA A 9 -8.22 -12.20 0.55
C ALA A 9 -9.52 -11.78 -0.18
N GLY A 10 -9.53 -11.91 -1.50
CA GLY A 10 -10.61 -11.45 -2.38
C GLY A 10 -11.97 -12.12 -2.13
N GLU A 11 -12.00 -13.25 -1.44
CA GLU A 11 -13.21 -13.95 -1.04
C GLU A 11 -13.92 -13.31 0.16
N ILE A 12 -13.22 -12.51 0.96
CA ILE A 12 -13.76 -11.89 2.18
C ILE A 12 -14.75 -10.76 1.86
N PRO A 13 -14.50 -9.88 0.88
CA PRO A 13 -15.50 -8.92 0.40
C PRO A 13 -16.81 -9.56 -0.08
N LEU A 14 -16.80 -10.82 -0.54
CA LEU A 14 -18.00 -11.54 -0.99
C LEU A 14 -18.87 -12.05 0.17
N LYS A 15 -18.38 -11.99 1.41
CA LYS A 15 -19.16 -12.41 2.59
C LYS A 15 -20.14 -11.32 3.03
N SER A 16 -21.18 -11.73 3.76
CA SER A 16 -22.12 -10.79 4.37
C SER A 16 -21.39 -9.75 5.23
N HIS A 17 -22.01 -8.57 5.37
CA HIS A 17 -21.44 -7.45 6.13
C HIS A 17 -20.99 -7.85 7.55
N ILE A 18 -21.80 -8.66 8.24
CA ILE A 18 -21.52 -9.14 9.60
C ILE A 18 -20.29 -10.03 9.62
N THR A 19 -20.23 -11.02 8.71
CA THR A 19 -19.12 -11.96 8.62
C THR A 19 -17.82 -11.24 8.26
N ARG A 20 -17.87 -10.33 7.27
CA ARG A 20 -16.74 -9.48 6.88
C ARG A 20 -16.22 -8.66 8.07
N SER A 21 -17.12 -8.01 8.80
CA SER A 21 -16.75 -7.19 9.97
C SER A 21 -16.15 -8.00 11.11
N ARG A 22 -16.60 -9.24 11.32
CA ARG A 22 -16.00 -10.16 12.31
C ARG A 22 -14.60 -10.60 11.87
N PHE A 23 -14.44 -10.96 10.60
CA PHE A 23 -13.15 -11.34 10.04
C PHE A 23 -12.12 -10.21 10.17
N VAL A 24 -12.46 -9.00 9.74
CA VAL A 24 -11.54 -7.84 9.78
C VAL A 24 -11.14 -7.52 11.23
N ARG A 25 -12.08 -7.54 12.17
CA ARG A 25 -11.77 -7.35 13.60
C ARG A 25 -10.82 -8.41 14.13
N ARG A 26 -11.00 -9.69 13.74
CA ARG A 26 -10.09 -10.76 14.16
C ARG A 26 -8.71 -10.60 13.55
N LEU A 27 -8.63 -10.24 12.28
CA LEU A 27 -7.37 -10.00 11.58
C LEU A 27 -6.58 -8.85 12.22
N ILE A 28 -7.25 -7.75 12.56
CA ILE A 28 -6.62 -6.62 13.25
C ILE A 28 -6.03 -7.05 14.59
N ARG A 29 -6.77 -7.80 15.41
CA ARG A 29 -6.24 -8.32 16.69
C ARG A 29 -5.02 -9.22 16.48
N ASN A 30 -5.06 -10.11 15.49
CA ASN A 30 -3.91 -10.96 15.17
C ASN A 30 -2.68 -10.13 14.74
N ILE A 31 -2.89 -9.01 14.03
CA ILE A 31 -1.84 -8.07 13.64
C ILE A 31 -1.25 -7.38 14.87
N GLU A 32 -2.10 -6.82 15.73
CA GLU A 32 -1.67 -6.19 16.99
C GLU A 32 -0.84 -7.14 17.84
N ASP A 33 -1.33 -8.37 18.06
CA ASP A 33 -0.62 -9.40 18.82
C ASP A 33 0.75 -9.74 18.19
N ALA A 34 0.83 -9.82 16.87
CA ALA A 34 2.08 -10.12 16.17
C ALA A 34 3.10 -8.99 16.28
N LEU A 35 2.65 -7.73 16.18
CA LEU A 35 3.51 -6.54 16.33
C LEU A 35 4.02 -6.41 17.77
N LEU A 36 3.15 -6.60 18.76
CA LEU A 36 3.51 -6.55 20.18
C LEU A 36 4.54 -7.64 20.54
N ARG A 37 4.35 -8.88 20.05
CA ARG A 37 5.33 -9.97 20.24
C ARG A 37 6.70 -9.69 19.61
N LYS A 38 6.76 -8.76 18.66
CA LYS A 38 7.99 -8.33 18.00
C LYS A 38 8.56 -7.04 18.60
N ASN A 39 8.03 -6.60 19.74
CA ASN A 39 8.46 -5.41 20.46
C ASN A 39 8.41 -4.13 19.61
N VAL A 40 7.43 -4.06 18.69
CA VAL A 40 7.12 -2.81 17.96
C VAL A 40 6.53 -1.84 18.97
N LYS A 41 7.20 -0.71 19.23
CA LYS A 41 6.83 0.20 20.32
C LYS A 41 5.67 1.09 19.93
N GLU A 42 5.70 1.58 18.70
CA GLU A 42 4.67 2.48 18.18
C GLU A 42 4.12 1.97 16.85
N PHE A 43 2.82 1.69 16.84
CA PHE A 43 2.10 1.42 15.62
C PHE A 43 0.68 1.99 15.64
N LYS A 44 0.16 2.29 14.45
CA LYS A 44 -1.21 2.74 14.22
C LYS A 44 -1.83 1.89 13.12
N ILE A 45 -3.03 1.38 13.36
CA ILE A 45 -3.80 0.60 12.39
C ILE A 45 -5.10 1.33 12.11
N TRP A 46 -5.46 1.44 10.84
CA TRP A 46 -6.78 1.93 10.44
C TRP A 46 -7.25 1.23 9.18
N ILE A 47 -8.54 1.32 8.91
CA ILE A 47 -9.17 0.76 7.71
C ILE A 47 -9.61 1.93 6.84
N ASP A 48 -9.31 1.84 5.54
CA ASP A 48 -9.92 2.70 4.54
C ASP A 48 -10.40 1.84 3.36
N GLY A 49 -11.71 1.94 3.08
CA GLY A 49 -12.43 1.01 2.21
C GLY A 49 -12.26 -0.45 2.65
N ALA A 50 -11.71 -1.28 1.77
CA ALA A 50 -11.44 -2.71 2.02
C ALA A 50 -9.96 -3.01 2.32
N ARG A 51 -9.17 -1.98 2.64
CA ARG A 51 -7.72 -2.10 2.87
C ARG A 51 -7.36 -1.72 4.30
N ILE A 52 -6.39 -2.42 4.88
CA ILE A 52 -5.88 -2.15 6.22
C ILE A 52 -4.55 -1.41 6.05
N PHE A 53 -4.43 -0.25 6.70
CA PHE A 53 -3.21 0.53 6.75
C PHE A 53 -2.54 0.35 8.10
N ILE A 54 -1.22 0.19 8.09
CA ILE A 54 -0.41 0.02 9.29
C ILE A 54 0.77 0.96 9.19
N LYS A 55 0.86 1.91 10.14
CA LYS A 55 2.02 2.77 10.31
C LYS A 55 2.81 2.25 11.52
N ALA A 56 4.11 2.03 11.37
CA ALA A 56 4.98 1.51 12.43
C ALA A 56 6.29 2.30 12.52
N ASP A 57 6.93 2.29 13.69
CA ASP A 57 8.25 2.90 13.91
C ASP A 57 9.39 2.14 13.20
N CYS A 58 9.26 0.82 13.06
CA CYS A 58 10.24 -0.08 12.45
C CYS A 58 9.66 -0.91 11.28
N ALA A 59 10.53 -1.66 10.61
CA ALA A 59 10.15 -2.50 9.49
C ALA A 59 9.45 -3.78 9.98
N VAL A 60 8.22 -4.04 9.51
CA VAL A 60 7.36 -5.13 9.99
C VAL A 60 6.82 -6.03 8.87
N ASP A 61 7.28 -5.85 7.63
CA ASP A 61 6.85 -6.64 6.46
C ASP A 61 6.97 -8.16 6.69
N ASN A 62 8.11 -8.64 7.17
CA ASN A 62 8.33 -10.06 7.51
C ASN A 62 7.37 -10.62 8.57
N VAL A 63 6.83 -9.77 9.44
CA VAL A 63 5.88 -10.16 10.47
C VAL A 63 4.48 -10.25 9.87
N LEU A 64 4.08 -9.21 9.12
CA LEU A 64 2.77 -9.09 8.52
C LEU A 64 2.48 -10.21 7.50
N THR A 65 3.48 -10.64 6.73
CA THR A 65 3.34 -11.70 5.71
C THR A 65 3.08 -13.08 6.29
N ARG A 66 3.32 -13.29 7.60
CA ARG A 66 3.11 -14.58 8.28
C ARG A 66 1.75 -14.71 8.95
N ILE A 67 0.91 -13.67 8.89
CA ILE A 67 -0.38 -13.64 9.59
C ILE A 67 -1.46 -14.20 8.67
N PHE A 68 -2.10 -15.29 9.09
CA PHE A 68 -3.23 -15.85 8.33
C PHE A 68 -4.36 -14.82 8.16
N GLY A 69 -4.89 -14.75 6.93
CA GLY A 69 -5.89 -13.77 6.52
C GLY A 69 -5.31 -12.53 5.84
N VAL A 70 -4.00 -12.30 5.95
CA VAL A 70 -3.28 -11.34 5.10
C VAL A 70 -3.04 -11.98 3.73
N HIS A 71 -3.53 -11.34 2.67
CA HIS A 71 -3.31 -11.82 1.31
C HIS A 71 -2.03 -11.24 0.70
N SER A 72 -1.81 -9.93 0.89
CA SER A 72 -0.59 -9.26 0.45
C SER A 72 -0.25 -8.09 1.35
N VAL A 73 1.04 -7.78 1.41
CA VAL A 73 1.59 -6.63 2.14
C VAL A 73 2.39 -5.80 1.14
N ALA A 74 2.08 -4.51 1.04
CA ALA A 74 2.85 -3.56 0.28
C ALA A 74 3.41 -2.50 1.22
N LYS A 75 4.73 -2.28 1.18
CA LYS A 75 5.33 -1.08 1.77
C LYS A 75 5.02 0.10 0.85
N VAL A 76 4.42 1.14 1.41
CA VAL A 76 3.95 2.30 0.65
C VAL A 76 4.57 3.59 1.17
N VAL A 77 4.61 4.61 0.32
CA VAL A 77 5.05 5.95 0.67
C VAL A 77 3.86 6.89 0.45
N GLU A 78 3.52 7.64 1.49
CA GLU A 78 2.52 8.70 1.42
C GLU A 78 3.20 9.96 0.89
N LEU A 79 2.62 10.55 -0.15
CA LEU A 79 3.16 11.72 -0.83
C LEU A 79 2.03 12.71 -1.06
N GLU A 80 2.24 13.94 -0.60
CA GLU A 80 1.47 15.09 -1.06
C GLU A 80 2.03 15.54 -2.41
N PHE A 81 1.15 15.96 -3.32
CA PHE A 81 1.52 16.47 -4.63
C PHE A 81 0.54 17.56 -5.07
N ASP A 82 1.06 18.56 -5.77
CA ASP A 82 0.27 19.71 -6.23
C ASP A 82 -0.17 19.57 -7.68
N SER A 83 0.59 18.81 -8.46
CA SER A 83 0.33 18.61 -9.89
C SER A 83 0.76 17.22 -10.34
N LEU A 84 0.31 16.84 -11.54
CA LEU A 84 0.70 15.56 -12.13
C LEU A 84 2.20 15.50 -12.44
N SER A 85 2.82 16.62 -12.80
CA SER A 85 4.27 16.68 -13.03
C SER A 85 5.03 16.47 -11.72
N ASP A 86 4.61 17.15 -10.65
CA ASP A 86 5.21 17.02 -9.31
C ASP A 86 5.08 15.58 -8.78
N LEU A 87 3.91 14.96 -8.92
CA LEU A 87 3.73 13.53 -8.62
C LEU A 87 4.72 12.67 -9.40
N ALA A 88 4.88 12.92 -10.70
CA ALA A 88 5.81 12.16 -11.53
C ALA A 88 7.28 12.35 -11.13
N ASP A 89 7.68 13.56 -10.75
CA ASP A 89 9.02 13.85 -10.21
C ASP A 89 9.27 13.07 -8.92
N LYS A 90 8.35 13.16 -7.95
CA LYS A 90 8.45 12.47 -6.66
C LYS A 90 8.50 10.96 -6.83
N VAL A 91 7.60 10.38 -7.64
CA VAL A 91 7.59 8.93 -7.92
C VAL A 91 8.86 8.48 -8.63
N CYS A 92 9.36 9.25 -9.61
CA CYS A 92 10.59 8.91 -10.32
C CYS A 92 11.78 8.86 -9.38
N LYS A 93 11.96 9.86 -8.51
CA LYS A 93 13.06 9.91 -7.53
C LYS A 93 13.06 8.69 -6.60
N ILE A 94 11.89 8.22 -6.19
CA ILE A 94 11.76 7.08 -5.26
C ILE A 94 11.99 5.75 -5.99
N THR A 95 11.56 5.64 -7.24
CA THR A 95 11.45 4.35 -7.94
C THR A 95 12.53 4.08 -8.99
N MET A 96 13.33 5.09 -9.38
CA MET A 96 14.35 4.96 -10.42
C MET A 96 15.36 3.82 -10.17
N GLY A 97 15.75 3.59 -8.91
CA GLY A 97 16.66 2.48 -8.56
C GLY A 97 16.02 1.09 -8.71
N TYR A 98 14.70 0.99 -8.60
CA TYR A 98 13.98 -0.28 -8.69
C TYR A 98 13.78 -0.76 -10.13
N VAL A 99 13.71 0.17 -11.09
CA VAL A 99 13.44 -0.12 -12.51
C VAL A 99 14.68 -0.43 -13.33
N LYS A 100 15.88 -0.11 -12.84
CA LYS A 100 17.15 -0.26 -13.57
C LYS A 100 17.37 -1.67 -14.12
N ASN A 101 17.60 -1.75 -15.43
CA ASN A 101 17.82 -2.97 -16.22
C ASN A 101 16.66 -3.97 -16.13
N LYS A 102 15.42 -3.49 -16.00
CA LYS A 102 14.22 -4.34 -15.83
C LYS A 102 13.08 -3.84 -16.69
N LYS A 103 12.14 -4.72 -17.00
CA LYS A 103 10.83 -4.30 -17.53
C LYS A 103 9.93 -3.92 -16.36
N PHE A 104 9.21 -2.81 -16.49
CA PHE A 104 8.28 -2.33 -15.47
C PHE A 104 6.93 -1.95 -16.07
N ALA A 105 5.93 -1.82 -15.20
CA ALA A 105 4.62 -1.31 -15.55
C ALA A 105 4.10 -0.42 -14.42
N ILE A 106 3.50 0.72 -14.78
CA ILE A 106 2.85 1.61 -13.83
C ILE A 106 1.37 1.26 -13.78
N ARG A 107 0.89 0.85 -12.60
CA ARG A 107 -0.53 0.57 -12.35
C ARG A 107 -1.09 1.64 -11.43
N VAL A 108 -2.06 2.39 -11.91
CA VAL A 108 -2.62 3.54 -11.20
C VAL A 108 -4.05 3.24 -10.79
N HIS A 109 -4.34 3.43 -9.51
CA HIS A 109 -5.70 3.44 -8.99
C HIS A 109 -5.97 4.82 -8.39
N ARG A 110 -7.01 5.50 -8.88
CA ARG A 110 -7.37 6.86 -8.49
C ARG A 110 -8.61 6.82 -7.60
N VAL A 111 -8.54 7.53 -6.49
CA VAL A 111 -9.66 7.76 -5.57
C VAL A 111 -9.86 9.28 -5.46
N GLY A 112 -11.11 9.74 -5.47
CA GLY A 112 -11.44 11.17 -5.45
C GLY A 112 -11.46 11.83 -6.83
N ASN A 113 -11.61 13.16 -6.84
CA ASN A 113 -11.73 13.96 -8.06
C ASN A 113 -10.39 14.61 -8.41
N HIS A 114 -9.93 14.43 -9.65
CA HIS A 114 -8.66 14.97 -10.15
C HIS A 114 -8.85 15.40 -11.59
N ASN A 115 -8.09 16.42 -12.02
CA ASN A 115 -8.13 16.95 -13.39
C ASN A 115 -7.39 16.07 -14.42
N PHE A 116 -7.07 14.83 -14.08
CA PHE A 116 -6.33 13.88 -14.91
C PHE A 116 -6.86 12.45 -14.73
N THR A 117 -6.62 11.61 -15.72
CA THR A 117 -7.02 10.20 -15.70
C THR A 117 -5.91 9.30 -15.15
N SER A 118 -6.25 8.09 -14.75
CA SER A 118 -5.27 7.07 -14.36
C SER A 118 -4.30 6.73 -15.52
N LEU A 119 -4.78 6.84 -16.76
CA LEU A 119 -3.96 6.64 -17.96
C LEU A 119 -2.95 7.77 -18.15
N ASP A 120 -3.34 9.02 -17.89
CA ASP A 120 -2.41 10.16 -17.96
C ASP A 120 -1.28 10.02 -16.95
N VAL A 121 -1.62 9.60 -15.72
CA VAL A 121 -0.62 9.30 -14.68
C VAL A 121 0.31 8.20 -15.12
N ALA A 122 -0.21 7.07 -15.60
CA ALA A 122 0.62 5.95 -16.05
C ALA A 122 1.53 6.37 -17.22
N LYS A 123 1.04 7.17 -18.16
CA LYS A 123 1.79 7.67 -19.31
C LYS A 123 2.92 8.60 -18.88
N ILE A 124 2.63 9.61 -18.04
CA ILE A 124 3.61 10.63 -17.65
C ILE A 124 4.66 10.04 -16.71
N VAL A 125 4.25 9.30 -15.69
CA VAL A 125 5.17 8.63 -14.76
C VAL A 125 6.01 7.59 -15.50
N GLY A 126 5.38 6.79 -16.37
CA GLY A 126 6.07 5.80 -17.18
C GLY A 126 7.09 6.40 -18.14
N ALA A 127 6.72 7.48 -18.84
CA ALA A 127 7.65 8.20 -19.74
C ALA A 127 8.85 8.75 -18.98
N LYS A 128 8.67 9.24 -17.75
CA LYS A 128 9.73 9.79 -16.92
C LYS A 128 10.67 8.72 -16.36
N LEU A 129 10.13 7.53 -16.06
CA LEU A 129 10.92 6.39 -15.55
C LEU A 129 11.63 5.60 -16.66
N LYS A 130 11.10 5.61 -17.89
CA LYS A 130 11.63 4.85 -19.02
C LYS A 130 13.14 5.00 -19.26
N PRO A 131 13.76 6.19 -19.16
CA PRO A 131 15.21 6.34 -19.35
C PRO A 131 16.06 5.65 -18.28
N TYR A 132 15.48 5.31 -17.13
CA TYR A 132 16.18 4.65 -16.01
C TYR A 132 15.98 3.13 -16.00
N SER A 133 15.17 2.60 -16.91
CA SER A 133 14.71 1.21 -16.96
C SER A 133 15.62 0.31 -17.77
#